data_AF-A0A226MV78-F1
#
_entry.id   AF-A0A226MV78-F1
#
_cell.length_a   1.000
_cell.length_b   1.000
_cell.length_c   1.000
_cell.angle_alpha   90.00
_cell.angle_beta   90.00
_cell.angle_gamma   90.00
#
_symmetry.space_group_name_H-M   'P 1'
#
loop_
_entity.id
_entity.type
_entity.pdbx_description
1 polymer ?
#
loop_
_entity_poly.entity_id
_entity_poly.type
_entity_poly.pdbx_seq_one_letter_code
_entity_poly.pdbx_strand_id
1 'polypeptide(L)'
;MVTQHVAQNAYTDWPEEIATLINQLHYYNERLLDFTQAQILQGLGKGVDVQRFTADGQYKRETILGLAETLEENVYKIAVSLAQRYSVPLWEVYMIHLEFLFTDSGLSTLEIEERAQGLGLFETLKTSPDALYEHMVKYVYPSIEGRDHQRLLYYFTLLENCGCSEVVKHAVKPETHIRLLKKFKAVAPGTRTTLCLNYKKLMDENENPLETLEPILTSQNILSISKLAPKIPKKDGNMLSPSSLYAVWLQKLFWNGDHHLIKKIPETMDEWLHAYDVCSKYFDRLDPDDIIIFIDEITFSSKAVTKLPVEARIEVTKKAVKAVRHLSEKSRKKPSENDMEDTKSPAVAYEKTLNHLQHSLAHLETLTHSFITYLKNSEQDILQKYGYLYDLSRSERDRIHDQAVTMCVDGQPLDMIQQLIEVAVGDLSLSPKDIVQCAIKKIICMLSCVDLGPELRAVFTVTFVSSFNSGNDDSTSVKDPLGILEGIVSAVHASVEKGEELVSSDDLLEWLRPFCGDDSLPVKPRIKVLQILEQAFHLSDKDSKLLVYFRTQAVLRACWPETKVLKLTDIDDRL
;
A
#
# COMPACT_ATOMS: atom_id res chain seq x y z
N MET A 1 -66.01 -24.03 -13.77
CA MET A 1 -67.08 -23.82 -14.78
C MET A 1 -67.76 -22.47 -14.64
N VAL A 2 -68.36 -22.11 -13.49
CA VAL A 2 -69.10 -20.84 -13.33
C VAL A 2 -68.18 -19.61 -13.35
N THR A 3 -67.09 -19.61 -12.56
CA THR A 3 -66.08 -18.52 -12.55
C THR A 3 -65.41 -18.32 -13.91
N GLN A 4 -65.15 -19.41 -14.64
CA GLN A 4 -64.59 -19.38 -16.00
C GLN A 4 -65.57 -18.78 -17.03
N HIS A 5 -66.86 -19.10 -16.92
CA HIS A 5 -67.91 -18.55 -17.79
C HIS A 5 -68.14 -17.06 -17.54
N VAL A 6 -68.05 -16.60 -16.29
CA VAL A 6 -68.14 -15.18 -15.92
C VAL A 6 -66.92 -14.39 -16.42
N ALA A 7 -65.70 -14.94 -16.27
CA ALA A 7 -64.47 -14.29 -16.75
C ALA A 7 -64.40 -14.17 -18.28
N GLN A 8 -64.93 -15.14 -19.03
CA GLN A 8 -64.97 -15.12 -20.50
C GLN A 8 -66.00 -14.13 -21.06
N ASN A 9 -66.97 -13.71 -20.25
CA ASN A 9 -68.06 -12.81 -20.62
C ASN A 9 -68.00 -11.48 -19.83
N ALA A 10 -66.78 -11.03 -19.50
CA ALA A 10 -66.54 -9.85 -18.64
C ALA A 10 -67.05 -8.52 -19.22
N TYR A 11 -67.26 -8.43 -20.54
CA TYR A 11 -67.73 -7.22 -21.26
C TYR A 11 -69.22 -7.25 -21.63
N THR A 12 -69.99 -8.15 -21.01
CA THR A 12 -71.42 -8.30 -21.27
C THR A 12 -72.21 -7.40 -20.32
N ASP A 13 -73.24 -6.69 -20.82
CA ASP A 13 -74.14 -5.89 -19.98
C ASP A 13 -75.06 -6.82 -19.16
N TRP A 14 -74.57 -7.24 -17.99
CA TRP A 14 -75.30 -8.08 -17.07
C TRP A 14 -76.41 -7.29 -16.36
N PRO A 15 -77.62 -7.87 -16.19
CA PRO A 15 -78.64 -7.32 -15.31
C PRO A 15 -78.08 -7.02 -13.91
N GLU A 16 -78.56 -5.95 -13.26
CA GLU A 16 -78.02 -5.44 -11.98
C GLU A 16 -77.98 -6.50 -10.86
N GLU A 17 -78.99 -7.37 -10.82
CA GLU A 17 -79.05 -8.52 -9.90
C GLU A 17 -77.94 -9.54 -10.14
N ILE A 18 -77.62 -9.81 -11.42
CA ILE A 18 -76.55 -10.74 -11.82
C ILE A 18 -75.17 -10.09 -11.61
N ALA A 19 -75.03 -8.80 -11.89
CA ALA A 19 -73.80 -8.05 -11.59
C ALA A 19 -73.46 -8.10 -10.08
N THR A 20 -74.48 -7.98 -9.22
CA THR A 20 -74.32 -8.10 -7.76
C THR A 20 -73.86 -9.51 -7.35
N LEU A 21 -74.44 -10.55 -7.95
CA LEU A 21 -74.03 -11.95 -7.71
C LEU A 21 -72.63 -12.26 -8.27
N ILE A 22 -72.23 -11.66 -9.38
CA ILE A 22 -70.87 -11.75 -9.93
C ILE A 22 -69.85 -11.13 -8.96
N ASN A 23 -70.16 -9.97 -8.39
CA ASN A 23 -69.31 -9.35 -7.37
C ASN A 23 -69.19 -10.21 -6.11
N GLN A 24 -70.28 -10.82 -5.66
CA GLN A 24 -70.24 -11.77 -4.54
C GLN A 24 -69.47 -13.05 -4.89
N LEU A 25 -69.63 -13.57 -6.11
CA LEU A 25 -68.89 -14.73 -6.60
C LEU A 25 -67.38 -14.44 -6.62
N HIS A 26 -66.96 -13.29 -7.14
CA HIS A 26 -65.56 -12.87 -7.11
C HIS A 26 -65.06 -12.74 -5.67
N TYR A 27 -65.83 -12.10 -4.79
CA TYR A 27 -65.46 -11.95 -3.38
C TYR A 27 -65.28 -13.29 -2.65
N TYR A 28 -66.21 -14.24 -2.79
CA TYR A 28 -66.11 -15.54 -2.14
C TYR A 28 -65.08 -16.46 -2.81
N ASN A 29 -64.89 -16.35 -4.13
CA ASN A 29 -63.85 -17.08 -4.84
C ASN A 29 -62.45 -16.63 -4.37
N GLU A 30 -62.21 -15.31 -4.26
CA GLU A 30 -60.97 -14.79 -3.70
C GLU A 30 -60.74 -15.29 -2.27
N ARG A 31 -61.77 -15.24 -1.39
CA ARG A 31 -61.65 -15.75 -0.02
C ARG A 31 -61.38 -17.26 0.08
N LEU A 32 -62.02 -18.06 -0.78
CA LEU A 32 -61.79 -19.51 -0.83
C LEU A 32 -60.37 -19.83 -1.31
N LEU A 33 -59.90 -19.08 -2.30
CA LEU A 33 -58.55 -19.24 -2.81
C LEU A 33 -57.51 -18.78 -1.78
N ASP A 34 -57.74 -17.69 -1.05
CA ASP A 34 -56.88 -17.24 0.05
C ASP A 34 -56.85 -18.26 1.19
N PHE A 35 -58.00 -18.86 1.54
CA PHE A 35 -58.08 -19.94 2.52
C PHE A 35 -57.30 -21.19 2.09
N THR A 36 -57.36 -21.55 0.80
CA THR A 36 -56.63 -22.70 0.26
C THR A 36 -55.11 -22.46 0.30
N GLN A 37 -54.66 -21.23 -0.02
CA GLN A 37 -53.24 -20.89 0.07
C GLN A 37 -52.75 -20.75 1.51
N ALA A 38 -53.58 -20.22 2.41
CA ALA A 38 -53.34 -20.24 3.85
C ALA A 38 -53.09 -21.66 4.37
N GLN A 39 -53.90 -22.63 3.93
CA GLN A 39 -53.70 -24.04 4.28
C GLN A 39 -52.40 -24.62 3.71
N ILE A 40 -52.03 -24.27 2.48
CA ILE A 40 -50.75 -24.68 1.87
C ILE A 40 -49.58 -24.08 2.67
N LEU A 41 -49.61 -22.77 2.96
CA LEU A 41 -48.57 -22.06 3.71
C LEU A 41 -48.45 -22.57 5.17
N GLN A 42 -49.57 -22.88 5.83
CA GLN A 42 -49.57 -23.52 7.15
C GLN A 42 -49.02 -24.95 7.08
N GLY A 43 -49.38 -25.71 6.03
CA GLY A 43 -48.92 -27.08 5.81
C GLY A 43 -47.41 -27.19 5.53
N LEU A 44 -46.78 -26.12 5.05
CA LEU A 44 -45.32 -26.06 4.86
C LEU A 44 -44.54 -25.96 6.19
N GLY A 45 -45.20 -25.59 7.30
CA GLY A 45 -44.58 -25.54 8.63
C GLY A 45 -43.48 -24.47 8.78
N LYS A 46 -43.37 -23.51 7.85
CA LYS A 46 -42.31 -22.47 7.82
C LYS A 46 -42.67 -21.20 8.61
N GLY A 47 -43.64 -21.25 9.52
CA GLY A 47 -43.96 -20.15 10.44
C GLY A 47 -44.60 -18.90 9.82
N VAL A 48 -45.32 -19.06 8.70
CA VAL A 48 -45.96 -17.94 7.98
C VAL A 48 -47.21 -17.44 8.73
N ASP A 49 -47.28 -16.13 9.00
CA ASP A 49 -48.49 -15.49 9.50
C ASP A 49 -49.47 -15.27 8.34
N VAL A 50 -50.46 -16.17 8.24
CA VAL A 50 -51.50 -16.16 7.20
C VAL A 50 -52.30 -14.85 7.18
N GLN A 51 -52.62 -14.30 8.35
CA GLN A 51 -53.46 -13.10 8.43
C GLN A 51 -52.68 -11.90 7.89
N ARG A 52 -51.41 -11.78 8.29
CA ARG A 52 -50.52 -10.74 7.78
C ARG A 52 -50.21 -10.94 6.30
N PHE A 53 -49.99 -12.18 5.86
CA PHE A 53 -49.72 -12.50 4.45
C PHE A 53 -50.85 -12.04 3.53
N THR A 54 -52.11 -12.15 3.98
CA THR A 54 -53.26 -11.74 3.15
C THR A 54 -53.38 -10.22 3.05
N ALA A 55 -53.14 -9.51 4.17
CA ALA A 55 -53.41 -8.08 4.33
C ALA A 55 -52.24 -7.14 3.98
N ASP A 56 -51.00 -7.58 4.18
CA ASP A 56 -49.79 -6.77 4.00
C ASP A 56 -49.06 -7.18 2.72
N GLY A 57 -49.09 -6.31 1.71
CA GLY A 57 -48.48 -6.56 0.40
C GLY A 57 -46.96 -6.68 0.45
N GLN A 58 -46.29 -5.97 1.36
CA GLN A 58 -44.84 -6.02 1.52
C GLN A 58 -44.44 -7.33 2.19
N TYR A 59 -45.09 -7.69 3.31
CA TYR A 59 -44.85 -8.96 3.99
C TYR A 59 -45.16 -10.16 3.08
N LYS A 60 -46.21 -10.07 2.26
CA LYS A 60 -46.56 -11.07 1.24
C LYS A 60 -45.41 -11.28 0.25
N ARG A 61 -44.89 -10.19 -0.32
CA ARG A 61 -43.76 -10.23 -1.26
C ARG A 61 -42.52 -10.82 -0.60
N GLU A 62 -42.13 -10.34 0.57
CA GLU A 62 -40.98 -10.86 1.33
C GLU A 62 -41.12 -12.35 1.68
N THR A 63 -42.31 -12.78 2.08
CA THR A 63 -42.59 -14.19 2.37
C THR A 63 -42.44 -15.07 1.12
N ILE A 64 -42.95 -14.62 -0.04
CA ILE A 64 -42.81 -15.35 -1.31
C ILE A 64 -41.34 -15.48 -1.72
N LEU A 65 -40.56 -14.40 -1.57
CA LEU A 65 -39.12 -14.41 -1.85
C LEU A 65 -38.37 -15.33 -0.89
N GLY A 66 -38.66 -15.27 0.43
CA GLY A 66 -38.06 -16.16 1.41
C GLY A 66 -38.42 -17.64 1.21
N LEU A 67 -39.62 -17.95 0.70
CA LEU A 67 -39.98 -19.32 0.31
C LEU A 67 -39.17 -19.83 -0.89
N ALA A 68 -38.65 -18.94 -1.73
CA ALA A 68 -37.80 -19.30 -2.86
C ALA A 68 -36.38 -19.72 -2.40
N GLU A 69 -35.94 -19.34 -1.21
CA GLU A 69 -34.65 -19.72 -0.60
C GLU A 69 -34.69 -21.16 -0.06
N THR A 70 -34.88 -22.13 -0.96
CA THR A 70 -35.08 -23.53 -0.59
C THR A 70 -34.48 -24.49 -1.61
N LEU A 71 -33.96 -25.63 -1.13
CA LEU A 71 -33.56 -26.74 -1.99
C LEU A 71 -34.72 -27.69 -2.32
N GLU A 72 -35.82 -27.62 -1.56
CA GLU A 72 -37.00 -28.47 -1.72
C GLU A 72 -37.79 -28.09 -2.99
N GLU A 73 -37.84 -28.97 -3.99
CA GLU A 73 -38.45 -28.69 -5.30
C GLU A 73 -39.94 -28.32 -5.21
N ASN A 74 -40.69 -28.99 -4.33
CA ASN A 74 -42.11 -28.70 -4.13
C ASN A 74 -42.34 -27.30 -3.54
N VAL A 75 -41.50 -26.90 -2.57
CA VAL A 75 -41.59 -25.58 -1.93
C VAL A 75 -41.22 -24.49 -2.93
N TYR A 76 -40.18 -24.71 -3.73
CA TYR A 76 -39.79 -23.79 -4.80
C TYR A 76 -40.92 -23.59 -5.84
N LYS A 77 -41.56 -24.69 -6.29
CA LYS A 77 -42.72 -24.61 -7.20
C LYS A 77 -43.88 -23.83 -6.61
N ILE A 78 -44.13 -23.97 -5.30
CA ILE A 78 -45.15 -23.19 -4.59
C ILE A 78 -44.77 -21.71 -4.60
N ALA A 79 -43.53 -21.35 -4.29
CA ALA A 79 -43.06 -19.96 -4.31
C ALA A 79 -43.27 -19.30 -5.69
N VAL A 80 -42.90 -20.00 -6.78
CA VAL A 80 -43.10 -19.52 -8.16
C VAL A 80 -44.59 -19.33 -8.49
N SER A 81 -45.44 -20.29 -8.11
CA SER A 81 -46.89 -20.20 -8.30
C SER A 81 -47.51 -19.02 -7.55
N LEU A 82 -47.10 -18.81 -6.30
CA LEU A 82 -47.53 -17.67 -5.48
C LEU A 82 -47.08 -16.35 -6.10
N ALA A 83 -45.85 -16.27 -6.61
CA ALA A 83 -45.34 -15.07 -7.25
C ALA A 83 -46.15 -14.68 -8.49
N GLN A 84 -46.43 -15.64 -9.38
CA GLN A 84 -47.26 -15.42 -10.56
C GLN A 84 -48.66 -14.94 -10.17
N ARG A 85 -49.25 -15.55 -9.15
CA ARG A 85 -50.60 -15.23 -8.70
C ARG A 85 -50.70 -13.84 -8.08
N TYR A 86 -49.75 -13.48 -7.22
CA TYR A 86 -49.74 -12.19 -6.52
C TYR A 86 -48.98 -11.10 -7.28
N SER A 87 -48.67 -11.33 -8.56
CA SER A 87 -47.96 -10.38 -9.43
C SER A 87 -46.61 -9.92 -8.86
N VAL A 88 -45.93 -10.78 -8.09
CA VAL A 88 -44.53 -10.57 -7.73
C VAL A 88 -43.67 -10.94 -8.95
N PRO A 89 -42.76 -10.05 -9.40
CA PRO A 89 -41.95 -10.33 -10.59
C PRO A 89 -41.16 -11.63 -10.45
N LEU A 90 -41.32 -12.55 -11.41
CA LEU A 90 -40.58 -13.81 -11.43
C LEU A 90 -39.07 -13.60 -11.47
N TRP A 91 -38.64 -12.50 -12.08
CA TRP A 91 -37.23 -12.09 -12.08
C TRP A 91 -36.67 -12.02 -10.65
N GLU A 92 -37.42 -11.45 -9.70
CA GLU A 92 -36.96 -11.33 -8.30
C GLU A 92 -36.91 -12.68 -7.60
N VAL A 93 -37.91 -13.53 -7.81
CA VAL A 93 -37.95 -14.89 -7.24
C VAL A 93 -36.74 -15.70 -7.73
N TYR A 94 -36.41 -15.59 -9.01
CA TYR A 94 -35.27 -16.31 -9.59
C TYR A 94 -33.94 -15.71 -9.14
N MET A 95 -33.86 -14.39 -8.96
CA MET A 95 -32.66 -13.72 -8.48
C MET A 95 -32.37 -14.08 -7.02
N ILE A 96 -33.38 -14.04 -6.14
CA ILE A 96 -33.25 -14.44 -4.73
C ILE A 96 -32.90 -15.93 -4.63
N HIS A 97 -33.53 -16.78 -5.46
CA HIS A 97 -33.15 -18.19 -5.47
C HIS A 97 -31.70 -18.38 -5.91
N LEU A 98 -31.26 -17.70 -6.98
CA LEU A 98 -29.89 -17.76 -7.45
C LEU A 98 -28.90 -17.27 -6.37
N GLU A 99 -29.20 -16.18 -5.68
CA GLU A 99 -28.41 -15.69 -4.55
C GLU A 99 -28.27 -16.77 -3.48
N PHE A 100 -29.39 -17.32 -2.99
CA PHE A 100 -29.42 -18.40 -2.01
C PHE A 100 -28.57 -19.60 -2.44
N LEU A 101 -28.60 -19.98 -3.72
CA LEU A 101 -27.75 -21.05 -4.23
C LEU A 101 -26.27 -20.72 -3.97
N PHE A 102 -25.81 -19.51 -4.27
CA PHE A 102 -24.41 -19.13 -4.07
C PHE A 102 -24.01 -18.90 -2.60
N THR A 103 -24.93 -18.44 -1.74
CA THR A 103 -24.62 -18.02 -0.37
C THR A 103 -24.85 -19.14 0.65
N ASP A 104 -26.12 -19.52 0.85
CA ASP A 104 -26.57 -20.24 2.04
C ASP A 104 -26.96 -21.69 1.76
N SER A 105 -27.02 -22.10 0.50
CA SER A 105 -27.47 -23.44 0.11
C SER A 105 -26.51 -24.58 0.49
N GLY A 106 -25.22 -24.28 0.69
CA GLY A 106 -24.17 -25.27 0.93
C GLY A 106 -23.83 -26.17 -0.27
N LEU A 107 -24.39 -25.90 -1.46
CA LEU A 107 -24.16 -26.69 -2.67
C LEU A 107 -22.76 -26.47 -3.27
N SER A 108 -22.21 -27.51 -3.89
CA SER A 108 -21.03 -27.40 -4.75
C SER A 108 -21.32 -26.57 -6.00
N THR A 109 -20.28 -26.07 -6.67
CA THR A 109 -20.46 -25.26 -7.89
C THR A 109 -21.20 -26.02 -9.00
N LEU A 110 -20.96 -27.33 -9.12
CA LEU A 110 -21.62 -28.17 -10.13
C LEU A 110 -23.12 -28.31 -9.83
N GLU A 111 -23.49 -28.55 -8.57
CA GLU A 111 -24.89 -28.70 -8.17
C GLU A 111 -25.67 -27.39 -8.34
N ILE A 112 -25.03 -26.23 -8.11
CA ILE A 112 -25.65 -24.93 -8.44
C ILE A 112 -25.90 -24.83 -9.94
N GLU A 113 -24.91 -25.16 -10.76
CA GLU A 113 -25.02 -25.07 -12.22
C GLU A 113 -26.15 -25.95 -12.75
N GLU A 114 -26.20 -27.21 -12.34
CA GLU A 114 -27.24 -28.16 -12.72
C GLU A 114 -28.63 -27.68 -12.28
N ARG A 115 -28.76 -27.17 -11.05
CA ARG A 115 -30.03 -26.67 -10.54
C ARG A 115 -30.49 -25.40 -11.26
N ALA A 116 -29.61 -24.43 -11.47
CA ALA A 116 -29.93 -23.19 -12.16
C ALA A 116 -30.35 -23.44 -13.61
N GLN A 117 -29.67 -24.37 -14.29
CA GLN A 117 -30.04 -24.82 -15.64
C GLN A 117 -31.37 -25.59 -15.65
N GLY A 118 -31.55 -26.56 -14.74
CA GLY A 118 -32.77 -27.36 -14.64
C GLY A 118 -34.02 -26.53 -14.35
N LEU A 119 -33.88 -25.43 -13.61
CA LEU A 119 -34.97 -24.47 -13.33
C LEU A 119 -35.12 -23.39 -14.41
N GLY A 120 -34.22 -23.32 -15.40
CA GLY A 120 -34.29 -22.34 -16.48
C GLY A 120 -34.18 -20.88 -16.02
N LEU A 121 -33.49 -20.60 -14.91
CA LEU A 121 -33.47 -19.27 -14.28
C LEU A 121 -33.00 -18.18 -15.25
N PHE A 122 -32.02 -18.50 -16.07
CA PHE A 122 -31.34 -17.55 -16.97
C PHE A 122 -32.24 -16.98 -18.07
N GLU A 123 -33.26 -17.72 -18.50
CA GLU A 123 -34.19 -17.25 -19.54
C GLU A 123 -34.94 -15.99 -19.12
N THR A 124 -35.23 -15.86 -17.82
CA THR A 124 -35.88 -14.67 -17.25
C THR A 124 -34.85 -13.66 -16.77
N LEU A 125 -33.77 -14.09 -16.11
CA LEU A 125 -32.78 -13.16 -15.54
C LEU A 125 -32.09 -12.28 -16.60
N LYS A 126 -31.86 -12.82 -17.81
CA LYS A 126 -31.25 -12.09 -18.94
C LYS A 126 -32.08 -10.91 -19.46
N THR A 127 -33.34 -10.79 -19.05
CA THR A 127 -34.22 -9.67 -19.48
C THR A 127 -33.83 -8.32 -18.86
N SER A 128 -33.09 -8.34 -17.74
CA SER A 128 -32.59 -7.13 -17.05
C SER A 128 -31.13 -7.30 -16.61
N PRO A 129 -30.16 -7.17 -17.54
CA PRO A 129 -28.73 -7.36 -17.25
C PRO A 129 -28.17 -6.38 -16.20
N ASP A 130 -28.67 -5.14 -16.15
CA ASP A 130 -28.24 -4.13 -15.18
C ASP A 130 -28.58 -4.53 -13.74
N ALA A 131 -29.85 -4.85 -13.50
CA ALA A 131 -30.34 -5.27 -12.18
C ALA A 131 -29.67 -6.58 -11.73
N LEU A 132 -29.44 -7.51 -12.66
CA LEU A 132 -28.71 -8.75 -12.37
C LEU A 132 -27.29 -8.44 -11.92
N TYR A 133 -26.58 -7.60 -12.65
CA TYR A 133 -25.20 -7.24 -12.34
C TYR A 133 -25.09 -6.54 -10.97
N GLU A 134 -25.94 -5.54 -10.70
CA GLU A 134 -25.94 -4.83 -9.41
C GLU A 134 -26.19 -5.78 -8.22
N HIS A 135 -27.15 -6.69 -8.37
CA HIS A 135 -27.47 -7.68 -7.33
C HIS A 135 -26.33 -8.68 -7.13
N MET A 136 -25.77 -9.19 -8.23
CA MET A 136 -24.66 -10.14 -8.21
C MET A 136 -23.40 -9.52 -7.57
N VAL A 137 -23.07 -8.26 -7.86
CA VAL A 137 -21.93 -7.59 -7.24
C VAL A 137 -22.15 -7.32 -5.75
N LYS A 138 -23.37 -6.98 -5.34
CA LYS A 138 -23.68 -6.58 -3.96
C LYS A 138 -23.82 -7.76 -3.01
N TYR A 139 -24.45 -8.85 -3.43
CA TYR A 139 -24.85 -9.94 -2.54
C TYR A 139 -24.11 -11.25 -2.83
N VAL A 140 -23.87 -11.56 -4.11
CA VAL A 140 -23.28 -12.85 -4.51
C VAL A 140 -21.76 -12.80 -4.57
N TYR A 141 -21.17 -11.78 -5.20
CA TYR A 141 -19.73 -11.69 -5.33
C TYR A 141 -19.03 -11.71 -3.97
N PRO A 142 -19.45 -10.96 -2.93
CA PRO A 142 -18.76 -10.95 -1.64
C PRO A 142 -18.72 -12.32 -0.95
N SER A 143 -19.74 -13.17 -1.12
CA SER A 143 -19.81 -14.49 -0.49
C SER A 143 -18.85 -15.52 -1.09
N ILE A 144 -18.40 -15.33 -2.34
CA ILE A 144 -17.50 -16.27 -3.01
C ILE A 144 -16.07 -16.14 -2.47
N GLU A 145 -15.43 -17.23 -2.04
CA GLU A 145 -14.03 -17.17 -1.62
C GLU A 145 -13.08 -16.83 -2.79
N GLY A 146 -12.10 -15.95 -2.54
CA GLY A 146 -11.16 -15.52 -3.60
C GLY A 146 -10.25 -16.63 -4.14
N ARG A 147 -10.15 -17.76 -3.44
CA ARG A 147 -9.40 -18.95 -3.85
C ARG A 147 -10.27 -20.00 -4.55
N ASP A 148 -11.59 -19.87 -4.49
CA ASP A 148 -12.52 -20.77 -5.19
C ASP A 148 -12.63 -20.35 -6.66
N HIS A 149 -11.61 -20.72 -7.45
CA HIS A 149 -11.54 -20.41 -8.87
C HIS A 149 -12.68 -21.03 -9.67
N GLN A 150 -13.25 -22.15 -9.19
CA GLN A 150 -14.35 -22.82 -9.89
C GLN A 150 -15.64 -22.01 -9.72
N ARG A 151 -15.97 -21.58 -8.49
CA ARG A 151 -17.13 -20.72 -8.23
C ARG A 151 -17.00 -19.36 -8.89
N LEU A 152 -15.82 -18.74 -8.83
CA LEU A 152 -15.55 -17.48 -9.54
C LEU A 152 -15.70 -17.64 -11.05
N LEU A 153 -15.21 -18.74 -11.64
CA LEU A 153 -15.34 -19.00 -13.07
C LEU A 153 -16.82 -19.12 -13.46
N TYR A 154 -17.61 -19.84 -12.66
CA TYR A 154 -19.04 -19.96 -12.90
C TYR A 154 -19.75 -18.60 -12.77
N TYR A 155 -19.45 -17.82 -11.72
CA TYR A 155 -19.97 -16.46 -11.52
C TYR A 155 -19.74 -15.55 -12.74
N PHE A 156 -18.50 -15.46 -13.24
CA PHE A 156 -18.22 -14.59 -14.40
C PHE A 156 -18.81 -15.16 -15.71
N THR A 157 -18.90 -16.48 -15.85
CA THR A 157 -19.56 -17.11 -17.01
C THR A 157 -21.05 -16.78 -17.02
N LEU A 158 -21.71 -16.75 -15.86
CA LEU A 158 -23.10 -16.37 -15.71
C LEU A 158 -23.34 -14.91 -16.13
N LEU A 159 -22.50 -13.98 -15.64
CA LEU A 159 -22.57 -12.57 -16.03
C LEU A 159 -22.38 -12.38 -17.54
N GLU A 160 -21.43 -13.09 -18.16
CA GLU A 160 -21.20 -13.03 -19.60
C GLU A 160 -22.41 -13.55 -20.38
N ASN A 161 -22.95 -14.71 -20.00
CA ASN A 161 -24.10 -15.33 -20.67
C ASN A 161 -25.39 -14.51 -20.54
N CYS A 162 -25.53 -13.70 -19.49
CA CYS A 162 -26.66 -12.82 -19.28
C CYS A 162 -26.48 -11.42 -19.90
N GLY A 163 -25.40 -11.18 -20.64
CA GLY A 163 -25.18 -9.91 -21.34
C GLY A 163 -24.71 -8.75 -20.43
N CYS A 164 -24.22 -9.03 -19.22
CA CYS A 164 -23.77 -7.97 -18.30
C CYS A 164 -22.47 -7.28 -18.74
N SER A 165 -21.83 -7.74 -19.82
CA SER A 165 -20.54 -7.23 -20.32
C SER A 165 -20.55 -5.75 -20.74
N GLU A 166 -21.72 -5.20 -21.08
CA GLU A 166 -21.90 -3.78 -21.43
C GLU A 166 -22.19 -2.89 -20.22
N VAL A 167 -22.66 -3.49 -19.11
CA VAL A 167 -23.03 -2.82 -17.86
C VAL A 167 -21.83 -2.62 -16.94
N VAL A 168 -20.88 -3.56 -16.98
CA VAL A 168 -19.71 -3.58 -16.09
C VAL A 168 -18.87 -2.31 -16.28
N LYS A 169 -18.86 -1.45 -15.25
CA LYS A 169 -18.03 -0.22 -15.19
C LYS A 169 -16.58 -0.46 -14.77
N HIS A 170 -16.24 -1.69 -14.42
CA HIS A 170 -14.89 -2.05 -13.97
C HIS A 170 -13.90 -2.09 -15.15
N ALA A 171 -12.61 -1.88 -14.85
CA ALA A 171 -11.53 -1.95 -15.84
C ALA A 171 -11.45 -3.31 -16.56
N VAL A 172 -11.93 -4.39 -15.93
CA VAL A 172 -11.86 -5.75 -16.47
C VAL A 172 -13.26 -6.32 -16.70
N LYS A 173 -13.52 -6.75 -17.94
CA LYS A 173 -14.79 -7.37 -18.37
C LYS A 173 -14.92 -8.84 -17.93
N PRO A 174 -16.14 -9.39 -17.77
CA PRO A 174 -16.36 -10.79 -17.40
C PRO A 174 -15.61 -11.80 -18.28
N GLU A 175 -15.64 -11.68 -19.61
CA GLU A 175 -14.86 -12.51 -20.55
C GLU A 175 -13.35 -12.53 -20.22
N THR A 176 -12.80 -11.40 -19.80
CA THR A 176 -11.39 -11.32 -19.41
C THR A 176 -11.14 -12.07 -18.10
N HIS A 177 -12.04 -11.97 -17.13
CA HIS A 177 -11.93 -12.76 -15.91
C HIS A 177 -12.01 -14.27 -16.17
N ILE A 178 -12.93 -14.71 -17.03
CA ILE A 178 -13.05 -16.12 -17.45
C ILE A 178 -11.74 -16.62 -18.04
N ARG A 179 -11.14 -15.85 -18.96
CA ARG A 179 -9.87 -16.21 -19.60
C ARG A 179 -8.72 -16.29 -18.59
N LEU A 180 -8.64 -15.33 -17.67
CA LEU A 180 -7.61 -15.33 -16.62
C LEU A 180 -7.75 -16.54 -15.70
N LEU A 181 -8.94 -16.80 -15.15
CA LEU A 181 -9.20 -17.93 -14.26
C LEU A 181 -8.88 -19.28 -14.93
N LYS A 182 -9.29 -19.47 -16.20
CA LYS A 182 -8.95 -20.68 -16.97
C LYS A 182 -7.44 -20.85 -17.13
N LYS A 183 -6.70 -19.77 -17.42
CA LYS A 183 -5.24 -19.86 -17.58
C LYS A 183 -4.52 -20.06 -16.25
N PHE A 184 -4.93 -19.38 -15.18
CA PHE A 184 -4.32 -19.56 -13.87
C PHE A 184 -4.54 -20.98 -13.32
N LYS A 185 -5.72 -21.56 -13.53
CA LYS A 185 -5.99 -22.96 -13.20
C LYS A 185 -5.02 -23.94 -13.89
N ALA A 186 -4.62 -23.66 -15.13
CA ALA A 186 -3.69 -24.50 -15.89
C ALA A 186 -2.22 -24.27 -15.52
N VAL A 187 -1.85 -23.03 -15.21
CA VAL A 187 -0.44 -22.58 -15.06
C VAL A 187 0.04 -22.61 -13.61
N ALA A 188 -0.89 -22.61 -12.65
CA ALA A 188 -0.66 -22.81 -11.23
C ALA A 188 -1.70 -23.79 -10.66
N PRO A 189 -1.68 -25.07 -11.07
CA PRO A 189 -2.59 -26.07 -10.53
C PRO A 189 -2.20 -26.29 -9.06
N GLY A 190 -2.92 -25.65 -8.14
CA GLY A 190 -2.68 -25.71 -6.71
C GLY A 190 -2.79 -27.14 -6.19
N THR A 191 -1.68 -27.87 -6.14
CA THR A 191 -1.61 -29.22 -5.56
C THR A 191 -1.34 -29.20 -4.05
N ARG A 192 -1.09 -28.02 -3.48
CA ARG A 192 -1.07 -27.77 -2.03
C ARG A 192 -2.04 -26.64 -1.71
N THR A 193 -3.03 -26.94 -0.86
CA THR A 193 -4.15 -26.07 -0.46
C THR A 193 -3.72 -24.68 0.05
N THR A 194 -2.45 -24.52 0.44
CA THR A 194 -1.84 -23.29 0.95
C THR A 194 -1.30 -22.32 -0.13
N LEU A 195 -1.19 -22.75 -1.39
CA LEU A 195 -0.58 -21.98 -2.51
C LEU A 195 -1.58 -21.58 -3.61
N CYS A 196 -2.88 -21.74 -3.37
CA CYS A 196 -3.88 -21.29 -4.34
C CYS A 196 -3.92 -19.76 -4.39
N LEU A 197 -3.70 -19.21 -5.60
CA LEU A 197 -3.76 -17.79 -5.90
C LEU A 197 -5.11 -17.21 -5.46
N ASN A 198 -5.09 -16.17 -4.62
CA ASN A 198 -6.31 -15.45 -4.31
C ASN A 198 -6.64 -14.50 -5.47
N TYR A 199 -7.58 -14.89 -6.33
CA TYR A 199 -7.93 -14.16 -7.53
C TYR A 199 -8.63 -12.83 -7.21
N LYS A 200 -9.45 -12.77 -6.16
CA LYS A 200 -10.07 -11.52 -5.74
C LYS A 200 -9.02 -10.50 -5.33
N LYS A 201 -8.05 -10.91 -4.51
CA LYS A 201 -6.93 -10.05 -4.10
C LYS A 201 -6.10 -9.57 -5.29
N LEU A 202 -5.89 -10.44 -6.29
CA LEU A 202 -5.16 -10.09 -7.51
C LEU A 202 -5.85 -9.01 -8.35
N MET A 203 -7.19 -8.95 -8.32
CA MET A 203 -7.99 -8.02 -9.13
C MET A 203 -8.47 -6.80 -8.32
N ASP A 204 -8.08 -6.68 -7.05
CA ASP A 204 -8.41 -5.53 -6.20
C ASP A 204 -7.46 -4.36 -6.51
N GLU A 205 -8.04 -3.21 -6.83
CA GLU A 205 -7.29 -1.99 -7.16
C GLU A 205 -6.52 -1.44 -5.94
N ASN A 206 -6.87 -1.82 -4.71
CA ASN A 206 -6.16 -1.33 -3.52
C ASN A 206 -4.96 -2.20 -3.13
N GLU A 207 -4.84 -3.39 -3.71
CA GLU A 207 -3.84 -4.40 -3.35
C GLU A 207 -2.69 -4.44 -4.36
N ASN A 208 -1.53 -4.93 -3.92
CA ASN A 208 -0.39 -5.11 -4.82
C ASN A 208 -0.49 -6.47 -5.54
N PRO A 209 -0.70 -6.49 -6.87
CA PRO A 209 -0.83 -7.74 -7.62
C PRO A 209 0.47 -8.55 -7.62
N LEU A 210 1.64 -7.90 -7.50
CA LEU A 210 2.93 -8.58 -7.51
C LEU A 210 3.13 -9.44 -6.26
N GLU A 211 2.75 -8.94 -5.08
CA GLU A 211 2.79 -9.71 -3.81
C GLU A 211 1.89 -10.95 -3.87
N THR A 212 0.75 -10.84 -4.56
CA THR A 212 -0.19 -11.95 -4.72
C THR A 212 0.34 -13.01 -5.70
N LEU A 213 1.10 -12.59 -6.73
CA LEU A 213 1.67 -13.50 -7.73
C LEU A 213 3.00 -14.12 -7.30
N GLU A 214 3.87 -13.41 -6.58
CA GLU A 214 5.22 -13.86 -6.20
C GLU A 214 5.28 -15.31 -5.68
N PRO A 215 4.40 -15.77 -4.77
CA PRO A 215 4.50 -17.11 -4.20
C PRO A 215 4.36 -18.22 -5.24
N ILE A 216 3.56 -17.98 -6.29
CA ILE A 216 3.28 -18.97 -7.33
C ILE A 216 4.26 -18.91 -8.51
N LEU A 217 5.10 -17.88 -8.63
CA LEU A 217 6.04 -17.74 -9.75
C LEU A 217 7.16 -18.80 -9.69
N THR A 218 7.38 -19.47 -10.82
CA THR A 218 8.43 -20.48 -11.04
C THR A 218 9.05 -20.32 -12.42
N SER A 219 10.21 -20.93 -12.64
CA SER A 219 10.88 -20.95 -13.95
C SER A 219 10.02 -21.56 -15.07
N GLN A 220 9.08 -22.45 -14.72
CA GLN A 220 8.20 -23.12 -15.67
C GLN A 220 6.99 -22.27 -16.08
N ASN A 221 6.49 -21.41 -15.19
CA ASN A 221 5.22 -20.73 -15.38
C ASN A 221 5.36 -19.23 -15.69
N ILE A 222 6.50 -18.61 -15.40
CA ILE A 222 6.72 -17.16 -15.54
C ILE A 222 6.41 -16.64 -16.95
N LEU A 223 6.77 -17.37 -18.01
CA LEU A 223 6.46 -16.98 -19.39
C LEU A 223 4.95 -16.95 -19.68
N SER A 224 4.20 -17.87 -19.08
CA SER A 224 2.76 -17.95 -19.27
C SER A 224 2.02 -16.88 -18.46
N ILE A 225 2.47 -16.61 -17.23
CA ILE A 225 1.89 -15.58 -16.36
C ILE A 225 2.25 -14.18 -16.86
N SER A 226 3.46 -13.95 -17.37
CA SER A 226 3.85 -12.63 -17.91
C SER A 226 2.99 -12.20 -19.11
N LYS A 227 2.52 -13.15 -19.93
CA LYS A 227 1.54 -12.88 -21.00
C LYS A 227 0.15 -12.47 -20.49
N LEU A 228 -0.15 -12.74 -19.21
CA LEU A 228 -1.40 -12.33 -18.55
C LEU A 228 -1.29 -10.97 -17.86
N ALA A 229 -0.07 -10.51 -17.56
CA ALA A 229 0.16 -9.26 -16.82
C ALA A 229 -0.61 -8.05 -17.40
N PRO A 230 -0.66 -7.81 -18.73
CA PRO A 230 -1.38 -6.64 -19.27
C PRO A 230 -2.91 -6.64 -19.05
N LYS A 231 -3.46 -7.68 -18.43
CA LYS A 231 -4.89 -7.84 -18.09
C LYS A 231 -5.17 -7.78 -16.59
N ILE A 232 -4.14 -7.52 -15.78
CA ILE A 232 -4.22 -7.47 -14.32
C ILE A 232 -4.06 -6.00 -13.90
N PRO A 233 -5.02 -5.42 -13.16
CA PRO A 233 -4.95 -4.04 -12.72
C PRO A 233 -3.87 -3.82 -11.64
N LYS A 234 -3.32 -2.61 -11.58
CA LYS A 234 -2.45 -2.08 -10.52
C LYS A 234 -3.19 -0.97 -9.75
N LYS A 235 -2.63 -0.58 -8.59
CA LYS A 235 -3.12 0.51 -7.74
C LYS A 235 -3.29 1.87 -8.43
N ASP A 236 -2.46 2.15 -9.42
CA ASP A 236 -2.48 3.45 -10.12
C ASP A 236 -3.46 3.48 -11.31
N GLY A 237 -4.37 2.49 -11.41
CA GLY A 237 -5.29 2.32 -12.56
C GLY A 237 -4.61 1.78 -13.84
N ASN A 238 -3.29 1.66 -13.84
CA ASN A 238 -2.52 1.05 -14.92
C ASN A 238 -2.57 -0.48 -14.88
N MET A 239 -2.21 -1.14 -15.99
CA MET A 239 -2.10 -2.60 -16.04
C MET A 239 -0.71 -3.09 -15.63
N LEU A 240 -0.63 -4.35 -15.20
CA LEU A 240 0.62 -4.98 -14.80
C LEU A 240 1.54 -5.18 -16.02
N SER A 241 2.78 -4.76 -15.87
CA SER A 241 3.83 -4.92 -16.88
C SER A 241 4.44 -6.32 -16.80
N PRO A 242 4.69 -6.99 -17.94
CA PRO A 242 5.44 -8.24 -17.95
C PRO A 242 6.83 -8.09 -17.29
N SER A 243 7.50 -6.96 -17.51
CA SER A 243 8.83 -6.65 -16.98
C SER A 243 8.87 -6.68 -15.44
N SER A 244 8.01 -5.92 -14.77
CA SER A 244 7.94 -5.92 -13.29
C SER A 244 7.66 -7.30 -12.70
N LEU A 245 6.91 -8.17 -13.41
CA LEU A 245 6.69 -9.55 -12.97
C LEU A 245 7.98 -10.38 -13.05
N TYR A 246 8.75 -10.22 -14.13
CA TYR A 246 10.06 -10.83 -14.25
C TYR A 246 11.02 -10.30 -13.16
N ALA A 247 11.00 -9.01 -12.83
CA ALA A 247 11.85 -8.45 -11.79
C ALA A 247 11.60 -9.12 -10.42
N VAL A 248 10.33 -9.21 -10.00
CA VAL A 248 9.95 -9.88 -8.74
C VAL A 248 10.31 -11.36 -8.74
N TRP A 249 10.07 -12.07 -9.86
CA TRP A 249 10.48 -13.46 -9.97
C TRP A 249 12.00 -13.64 -9.92
N LEU A 250 12.77 -12.73 -10.53
CA LEU A 250 14.24 -12.78 -10.51
C LEU A 250 14.79 -12.54 -9.10
N GLN A 251 14.20 -11.63 -8.32
CA GLN A 251 14.55 -11.45 -6.91
C GLN A 251 14.33 -12.77 -6.13
N LYS A 252 13.15 -13.40 -6.31
CA LYS A 252 12.85 -14.70 -5.71
C LYS A 252 13.83 -15.80 -6.16
N LEU A 253 14.13 -15.87 -7.46
CA LEU A 253 15.04 -16.85 -8.04
C LEU A 253 16.46 -16.68 -7.49
N PHE A 254 16.96 -15.45 -7.40
CA PHE A 254 18.28 -15.15 -6.86
C PHE A 254 18.39 -15.59 -5.39
N TRP A 255 17.40 -15.22 -4.58
CA TRP A 255 17.45 -15.45 -3.13
C TRP A 255 17.10 -16.86 -2.68
N ASN A 256 16.09 -17.47 -3.30
CA ASN A 256 15.48 -18.70 -2.83
C ASN A 256 15.74 -19.87 -3.78
N GLY A 257 16.31 -19.60 -4.96
CA GLY A 257 16.47 -20.57 -6.02
C GLY A 257 15.15 -20.95 -6.71
N ASP A 258 15.24 -21.98 -7.53
CA ASP A 258 14.11 -22.60 -8.23
C ASP A 258 14.47 -24.07 -8.52
N HIS A 259 13.50 -24.98 -8.40
CA HIS A 259 13.73 -26.42 -8.55
C HIS A 259 14.42 -26.82 -9.87
N HIS A 260 14.34 -26.01 -10.92
CA HIS A 260 14.95 -26.30 -12.21
C HIS A 260 16.24 -25.51 -12.47
N LEU A 261 16.25 -24.22 -12.15
CA LEU A 261 17.36 -23.34 -12.51
C LEU A 261 18.45 -23.31 -11.43
N ILE A 262 18.06 -23.18 -10.16
CA ILE A 262 18.97 -23.02 -9.02
C ILE A 262 18.46 -23.92 -7.89
N LYS A 263 18.91 -25.18 -7.89
CA LYS A 263 18.34 -26.25 -7.07
C LYS A 263 18.58 -26.10 -5.57
N LYS A 264 19.58 -25.32 -5.19
CA LYS A 264 19.98 -25.06 -3.80
C LYS A 264 20.01 -23.56 -3.58
N ILE A 265 19.61 -23.14 -2.38
CA ILE A 265 19.75 -21.75 -1.95
C ILE A 265 21.25 -21.41 -1.97
N PRO A 266 21.66 -20.33 -2.64
CA PRO A 266 23.06 -19.93 -2.65
C PRO A 266 23.54 -19.58 -1.23
N GLU A 267 24.75 -20.01 -0.87
CA GLU A 267 25.36 -19.71 0.43
C GLU A 267 26.78 -19.16 0.27
N THR A 268 27.50 -19.59 -0.76
CA THR A 268 28.88 -19.17 -1.04
C THR A 268 28.96 -18.07 -2.10
N MET A 269 30.08 -17.35 -2.15
CA MET A 269 30.32 -16.29 -3.14
C MET A 269 30.14 -16.79 -4.59
N ASP A 270 30.69 -17.95 -4.93
CA ASP A 270 30.58 -18.54 -6.27
C ASP A 270 29.12 -18.90 -6.61
N GLU A 271 28.35 -19.39 -5.63
CA GLU A 271 26.93 -19.69 -5.82
C GLU A 271 26.09 -18.44 -6.03
N TRP A 272 26.37 -17.34 -5.30
CA TRP A 272 25.71 -16.05 -5.51
C TRP A 272 26.00 -15.48 -6.90
N LEU A 273 27.26 -15.54 -7.35
CA LEU A 273 27.65 -15.11 -8.69
C LEU A 273 27.02 -15.99 -9.78
N HIS A 274 26.92 -17.29 -9.54
CA HIS A 274 26.21 -18.21 -10.43
C HIS A 274 24.71 -17.89 -10.51
N ALA A 275 24.07 -17.62 -9.36
CA ALA A 275 22.67 -17.24 -9.30
C ALA A 275 22.40 -15.95 -10.09
N TYR A 276 23.28 -14.95 -9.97
CA TYR A 276 23.24 -13.75 -10.80
C TYR A 276 23.38 -14.08 -12.29
N ASP A 277 24.35 -14.92 -12.68
CA ASP A 277 24.57 -15.27 -14.08
C ASP A 277 23.34 -15.97 -14.69
N VAL A 278 22.62 -16.78 -13.90
CA VAL A 278 21.32 -17.35 -14.30
C VAL A 278 20.25 -16.26 -14.48
N CYS A 279 20.14 -15.32 -13.54
CA CYS A 279 19.17 -14.22 -13.59
C CYS A 279 19.41 -13.29 -14.79
N SER A 280 20.67 -12.95 -15.07
CA SER A 280 21.07 -12.01 -16.12
C SER A 280 20.61 -12.41 -17.52
N LYS A 281 20.38 -13.71 -17.76
CA LYS A 281 19.84 -14.24 -19.02
C LYS A 281 18.44 -13.73 -19.34
N TYR A 282 17.72 -13.22 -18.34
CA TYR A 282 16.37 -12.70 -18.49
C TYR A 282 16.30 -11.17 -18.62
N PHE A 283 17.43 -10.45 -18.66
CA PHE A 283 17.41 -8.98 -18.77
C PHE A 283 16.80 -8.49 -20.08
N ASP A 284 16.84 -9.27 -21.16
CA ASP A 284 16.12 -8.98 -22.41
C ASP A 284 14.57 -8.95 -22.22
N ARG A 285 14.06 -9.40 -21.06
CA ARG A 285 12.63 -9.35 -20.68
C ARG A 285 12.30 -8.19 -19.73
N LEU A 286 13.30 -7.41 -19.33
CA LEU A 286 13.15 -6.31 -18.38
C LEU A 286 13.28 -4.96 -19.09
N ASP A 287 12.46 -4.03 -18.64
CA ASP A 287 12.57 -2.60 -18.90
C ASP A 287 13.71 -2.01 -18.06
N PRO A 288 14.33 -0.89 -18.50
CA PRO A 288 15.51 -0.32 -17.84
C PRO A 288 15.33 0.00 -16.35
N ASP A 289 14.14 0.45 -15.96
CA ASP A 289 13.82 0.77 -14.55
C ASP A 289 13.65 -0.52 -13.71
N ASP A 290 13.10 -1.59 -14.26
CA ASP A 290 12.94 -2.88 -13.56
C ASP A 290 14.28 -3.62 -13.39
N ILE A 291 15.27 -3.37 -14.27
CA ILE A 291 16.65 -3.82 -14.06
C ILE A 291 17.24 -3.16 -12.82
N ILE A 292 17.01 -1.84 -12.63
CA ILE A 292 17.45 -1.13 -11.43
C ILE A 292 16.83 -1.76 -10.19
N ILE A 293 15.50 -1.94 -10.17
CA ILE A 293 14.77 -2.55 -9.05
C ILE A 293 15.35 -3.93 -8.69
N PHE A 294 15.65 -4.77 -9.68
CA PHE A 294 16.25 -6.08 -9.43
C PHE A 294 17.67 -5.99 -8.86
N ILE A 295 18.55 -5.18 -9.48
CA ILE A 295 19.94 -5.07 -9.03
C ILE A 295 20.02 -4.46 -7.64
N ASP A 296 19.23 -3.42 -7.37
CA ASP A 296 19.18 -2.76 -6.07
C ASP A 296 18.73 -3.74 -4.97
N GLU A 297 17.73 -4.57 -5.23
CA GLU A 297 17.27 -5.56 -4.26
C GLU A 297 18.36 -6.58 -3.89
N ILE A 298 19.23 -6.96 -4.83
CA ILE A 298 20.29 -7.94 -4.57
C ILE A 298 21.62 -7.31 -4.12
N THR A 299 21.74 -5.97 -4.10
CA THR A 299 22.98 -5.27 -3.73
C THR A 299 22.83 -4.30 -2.56
N PHE A 300 21.65 -3.69 -2.36
CA PHE A 300 21.42 -2.64 -1.36
C PHE A 300 20.16 -2.86 -0.51
N SER A 301 19.52 -4.02 -0.59
CA SER A 301 18.51 -4.40 0.40
C SER A 301 19.17 -4.75 1.74
N SER A 302 18.39 -4.67 2.82
CA SER A 302 18.81 -5.16 4.14
C SER A 302 19.32 -6.61 4.09
N LYS A 303 18.66 -7.44 3.27
CA LYS A 303 19.04 -8.83 3.05
C LYS A 303 20.36 -8.95 2.29
N ALA A 304 20.63 -8.08 1.32
CA ALA A 304 21.89 -8.04 0.60
C ALA A 304 23.06 -7.65 1.49
N VAL A 305 22.92 -6.59 2.28
CA VAL A 305 23.98 -6.11 3.19
C VAL A 305 24.34 -7.17 4.24
N THR A 306 23.36 -7.95 4.70
CA THR A 306 23.56 -8.97 5.74
C THR A 306 24.09 -10.30 5.21
N LYS A 307 23.70 -10.71 4.00
CA LYS A 307 24.04 -12.04 3.45
C LYS A 307 25.18 -12.04 2.45
N LEU A 308 25.38 -10.96 1.68
CA LEU A 308 26.36 -10.94 0.61
C LEU A 308 27.61 -10.17 1.02
N PRO A 309 28.81 -10.75 0.77
CA PRO A 309 30.05 -10.01 0.92
C PRO A 309 30.10 -8.84 -0.09
N VAL A 310 30.84 -7.78 0.27
CA VAL A 310 30.97 -6.56 -0.55
C VAL A 310 31.52 -6.90 -1.93
N GLU A 311 32.47 -7.83 -2.01
CA GLU A 311 33.12 -8.29 -3.24
C GLU A 311 32.11 -8.91 -4.21
N ALA A 312 31.17 -9.71 -3.71
CA ALA A 312 30.12 -10.29 -4.54
C ALA A 312 29.20 -9.21 -5.12
N ARG A 313 28.83 -8.21 -4.30
CA ARG A 313 27.97 -7.10 -4.73
C ARG A 313 28.65 -6.19 -5.77
N ILE A 314 29.95 -5.94 -5.61
CA ILE A 314 30.77 -5.24 -6.61
C ILE A 314 30.78 -6.00 -7.94
N GLU A 315 31.07 -7.30 -7.92
CA GLU A 315 31.16 -8.11 -9.15
C GLU A 315 29.80 -8.27 -9.85
N VAL A 316 28.72 -8.45 -9.10
CA VAL A 316 27.34 -8.43 -9.62
C VAL A 316 27.05 -7.11 -10.33
N THR A 317 27.34 -5.98 -9.69
CA THR A 317 27.07 -4.65 -10.26
C THR A 317 27.92 -4.38 -11.49
N LYS A 318 29.21 -4.77 -11.49
CA LYS A 318 30.09 -4.70 -12.68
C LYS A 318 29.54 -5.50 -13.84
N LYS A 319 29.08 -6.74 -13.59
CA LYS A 319 28.45 -7.57 -14.62
C LYS A 319 27.15 -6.95 -15.13
N ALA A 320 26.35 -6.33 -14.25
CA ALA A 320 25.11 -5.65 -14.62
C ALA A 320 25.35 -4.45 -15.53
N VAL A 321 26.33 -3.59 -15.20
CA VAL A 321 26.75 -2.47 -16.06
C VAL A 321 27.15 -2.96 -17.46
N LYS A 322 27.91 -4.05 -17.55
CA LYS A 322 28.30 -4.65 -18.84
C LYS A 322 27.08 -5.16 -19.62
N ALA A 323 26.15 -5.85 -18.96
CA ALA A 323 24.94 -6.38 -19.57
C ALA A 323 24.04 -5.26 -20.10
N VAL A 324 23.79 -4.22 -19.30
CA VAL A 324 22.98 -3.05 -19.69
C VAL A 324 23.62 -2.29 -20.85
N ARG A 325 24.96 -2.14 -20.87
CA ARG A 325 25.66 -1.52 -22.01
C ARG A 325 25.42 -2.28 -23.30
N HIS A 326 25.53 -3.61 -23.26
CA HIS A 326 25.23 -4.46 -24.41
C HIS A 326 23.76 -4.35 -24.86
N LEU A 327 22.81 -4.27 -23.92
CA LEU A 327 21.38 -4.07 -24.23
C LEU A 327 21.12 -2.70 -24.88
N SER A 328 21.78 -1.65 -24.39
CA SER A 328 21.72 -0.30 -24.98
C SER A 328 22.26 -0.28 -26.42
N GLU A 329 23.37 -0.97 -26.69
CA GLU A 329 23.92 -1.08 -28.04
C GLU A 329 23.01 -1.90 -28.97
N LYS A 330 22.39 -2.97 -28.46
CA LYS A 330 21.44 -3.81 -29.20
C LYS A 330 20.17 -3.05 -29.56
N SER A 331 19.67 -2.18 -28.67
CA SER A 331 18.47 -1.37 -28.93
C SER A 331 18.71 -0.28 -29.97
N ARG A 332 19.89 0.34 -29.98
CA ARG A 332 20.30 1.35 -30.99
C ARG A 332 20.43 0.81 -32.42
N LYS A 333 20.60 -0.51 -32.60
CA LYS A 333 20.75 -1.17 -33.91
C LYS A 333 19.42 -1.58 -34.56
N LYS A 334 18.28 -1.47 -33.85
CA LYS A 334 16.96 -1.75 -34.45
C LYS A 334 16.47 -0.50 -35.20
N PRO A 335 16.08 -0.59 -36.49
CA PRO A 335 15.55 0.55 -37.22
C PRO A 335 14.21 0.99 -36.61
N SER A 336 14.11 2.26 -36.23
CA SER A 336 12.89 2.87 -35.73
C SER A 336 11.99 3.26 -36.92
N GLU A 337 11.07 2.38 -37.30
CA GLU A 337 9.91 2.77 -38.11
C GLU A 337 8.85 3.34 -37.16
N ASN A 338 8.89 4.66 -36.97
CA ASN A 338 7.78 5.58 -36.64
C ASN A 338 8.30 6.76 -35.82
N ASP A 339 8.56 7.86 -36.52
CA ASP A 339 8.63 9.20 -35.93
C ASP A 339 7.22 9.60 -35.50
N MET A 340 6.90 9.43 -34.23
CA MET A 340 5.88 10.23 -33.53
C MET A 340 6.42 10.55 -32.13
N GLU A 341 6.52 11.85 -31.85
CA GLU A 341 7.04 12.47 -30.63
C GLU A 341 6.26 12.04 -29.36
N ASP A 342 6.92 12.18 -28.21
CA ASP A 342 6.45 12.04 -26.80
C ASP A 342 6.72 10.75 -26.00
N THR A 343 7.42 9.75 -26.53
CA THR A 343 7.96 8.67 -25.67
C THR A 343 9.47 8.81 -25.51
N LYS A 344 9.98 9.02 -24.28
CA LYS A 344 11.42 9.07 -23.96
C LYS A 344 12.16 7.97 -24.72
N SER A 345 13.13 8.36 -25.56
CA SER A 345 13.81 7.37 -26.39
C SER A 345 14.42 6.25 -25.52
N PRO A 346 14.32 4.97 -25.93
CA PRO A 346 14.82 3.85 -25.14
C PRO A 346 16.32 3.99 -24.83
N ALA A 347 17.08 4.69 -25.69
CA ALA A 347 18.48 5.00 -25.46
C ALA A 347 18.71 5.87 -24.20
N VAL A 348 17.87 6.88 -23.96
CA VAL A 348 17.94 7.74 -22.78
C VAL A 348 17.61 6.96 -21.50
N ALA A 349 16.64 6.05 -21.57
CA ALA A 349 16.28 5.20 -20.43
C ALA A 349 17.45 4.28 -20.01
N TYR A 350 18.09 3.60 -20.98
CA TYR A 350 19.26 2.77 -20.70
C TYR A 350 20.47 3.58 -20.22
N GLU A 351 20.65 4.82 -20.70
CA GLU A 351 21.70 5.71 -20.22
C GLU A 351 21.49 6.11 -18.75
N LYS A 352 20.25 6.44 -18.37
CA LYS A 352 19.88 6.67 -16.96
C LYS A 352 20.17 5.43 -16.09
N THR A 353 19.80 4.24 -16.56
CA THR A 353 20.11 2.98 -15.86
C THR A 353 21.60 2.74 -15.73
N LEU A 354 22.39 3.03 -16.76
CA LEU A 354 23.85 2.90 -16.70
C LEU A 354 24.46 3.86 -15.67
N ASN A 355 24.04 5.13 -15.67
CA ASN A 355 24.51 6.12 -14.70
C ASN A 355 24.16 5.69 -13.26
N HIS A 356 22.94 5.18 -13.04
CA HIS A 356 22.51 4.65 -11.74
C HIS A 356 23.39 3.49 -11.26
N LEU A 357 23.64 2.51 -12.14
CA LEU A 357 24.47 1.35 -11.80
C LEU A 357 25.96 1.71 -11.62
N GLN A 358 26.47 2.70 -12.35
CA GLN A 358 27.83 3.20 -12.19
C GLN A 358 28.01 3.95 -10.87
N HIS A 359 27.03 4.79 -10.50
CA HIS A 359 26.99 5.43 -9.19
C HIS A 359 26.96 4.40 -8.06
N SER A 360 26.09 3.40 -8.19
CA SER A 360 25.98 2.27 -7.27
C SER A 360 27.29 1.50 -7.13
N LEU A 361 27.97 1.23 -8.24
CA LEU A 361 29.27 0.56 -8.25
C LEU A 361 30.34 1.37 -7.52
N ALA A 362 30.44 2.67 -7.84
CA ALA A 362 31.39 3.56 -7.17
C ALA A 362 31.14 3.61 -5.66
N HIS A 363 29.88 3.64 -5.23
CA HIS A 363 29.54 3.58 -3.81
C HIS A 363 29.99 2.26 -3.18
N LEU A 364 29.74 1.10 -3.80
CA LEU A 364 30.19 -0.19 -3.27
C LEU A 364 31.72 -0.24 -3.11
N GLU A 365 32.47 0.38 -4.00
CA GLU A 365 33.93 0.46 -3.92
C GLU A 365 34.38 1.27 -2.68
N THR A 366 33.61 2.29 -2.26
CA THR A 366 33.89 3.06 -1.03
C THR A 366 33.70 2.24 0.26
N LEU A 367 33.01 1.10 0.22
CA LEU A 367 32.83 0.25 1.40
C LEU A 367 34.15 -0.40 1.87
N THR A 368 35.17 -0.40 1.02
CA THR A 368 36.54 -0.81 1.36
C THR A 368 37.40 0.32 1.93
N HIS A 369 36.86 1.55 1.96
CA HIS A 369 37.55 2.71 2.52
C HIS A 369 37.80 2.51 4.03
N SER A 370 38.93 3.02 4.52
CA SER A 370 39.39 2.84 5.91
C SER A 370 38.36 3.34 6.92
N PHE A 371 37.76 4.51 6.67
CA PHE A 371 36.70 5.09 7.52
C PHE A 371 35.45 4.19 7.60
N ILE A 372 34.96 3.67 6.47
CA ILE A 372 33.76 2.81 6.46
C ILE A 372 34.06 1.45 7.11
N THR A 373 35.27 0.92 6.88
CA THR A 373 35.75 -0.29 7.54
C THR A 373 35.84 -0.10 9.06
N TYR A 374 36.29 1.07 9.51
CA TYR A 374 36.31 1.44 10.92
C TYR A 374 34.89 1.46 11.52
N LEU A 375 33.92 2.08 10.84
CA LEU A 375 32.52 2.09 11.29
C LEU A 375 31.96 0.67 11.43
N LYS A 376 32.15 -0.18 10.41
CA LYS A 376 31.60 -1.55 10.36
C LYS A 376 32.21 -2.50 11.39
N ASN A 377 33.50 -2.34 11.70
CA ASN A 377 34.23 -3.25 12.58
C ASN A 377 34.41 -2.70 14.01
N SER A 378 33.83 -1.55 14.33
CA SER A 378 33.89 -0.93 15.66
C SER A 378 33.20 -1.81 16.71
N GLU A 379 33.66 -1.79 17.96
CA GLU A 379 32.96 -2.44 19.09
C GLU A 379 31.73 -1.65 19.55
N GLN A 380 31.56 -0.41 19.08
CA GLN A 380 30.43 0.43 19.45
C GLN A 380 29.25 0.20 18.49
N ASP A 381 28.13 -0.29 19.03
CA ASP A 381 26.90 -0.59 18.26
C ASP A 381 26.43 0.59 17.40
N ILE A 382 26.56 1.82 17.91
CA ILE A 382 26.16 3.03 17.20
C ILE A 382 27.01 3.28 15.94
N LEU A 383 28.31 2.97 15.99
CA LEU A 383 29.22 3.12 14.85
C LEU A 383 28.98 2.03 13.81
N GLN A 384 28.71 0.79 14.25
CA GLN A 384 28.29 -0.29 13.36
C GLN A 384 26.99 0.07 12.63
N LYS A 385 26.03 0.70 13.35
CA LYS A 385 24.77 1.19 12.76
C LYS A 385 25.03 2.23 11.67
N TYR A 386 25.97 3.17 11.86
CA TYR A 386 26.35 4.10 10.80
C TYR A 386 27.00 3.40 9.60
N GLY A 387 27.86 2.40 9.84
CA GLY A 387 28.44 1.59 8.77
C GLY A 387 27.38 0.86 7.95
N TYR A 388 26.34 0.34 8.62
CA TYR A 388 25.19 -0.31 7.99
C TYR A 388 24.31 0.66 7.20
N LEU A 389 23.97 1.82 7.77
CA LEU A 389 23.18 2.86 7.10
C LEU A 389 23.90 3.42 5.88
N TYR A 390 25.22 3.61 5.97
CA TYR A 390 26.02 4.06 4.84
C TYR A 390 25.98 3.04 3.71
N ASP A 391 26.13 1.74 4.01
CA ASP A 391 26.06 0.67 3.02
C ASP A 391 24.71 0.65 2.27
N LEU A 392 23.61 0.88 2.99
CA LEU A 392 22.27 1.02 2.38
C LEU A 392 22.06 2.36 1.65
N SER A 393 22.88 3.38 1.91
CA SER A 393 22.64 4.73 1.42
C SER A 393 22.86 4.87 -0.09
N ARG A 394 23.73 4.04 -0.67
CA ARG A 394 24.22 4.18 -2.06
C ARG A 394 24.83 5.54 -2.37
N SER A 395 25.25 6.29 -1.36
CA SER A 395 25.62 7.71 -1.49
C SER A 395 24.51 8.59 -2.07
N GLU A 396 23.24 8.22 -1.89
CA GLU A 396 22.13 9.13 -2.17
C GLU A 396 22.19 10.33 -1.23
N ARG A 397 22.15 11.54 -1.81
CA ARG A 397 22.25 12.81 -1.07
C ARG A 397 21.35 12.86 0.15
N ASP A 398 20.06 12.54 0.00
CA ASP A 398 19.10 12.65 1.09
C ASP A 398 19.41 11.64 2.22
N ARG A 399 19.79 10.41 1.87
CA ARG A 399 20.19 9.39 2.86
C ARG A 399 21.48 9.75 3.59
N ILE A 400 22.47 10.26 2.88
CA ILE A 400 23.74 10.72 3.48
C ILE A 400 23.50 11.93 4.38
N HIS A 401 22.70 12.90 3.92
CA HIS A 401 22.30 14.05 4.72
C HIS A 401 21.61 13.61 6.01
N ASP A 402 20.62 12.72 5.92
CA ASP A 402 19.88 12.24 7.08
C ASP A 402 20.79 11.49 8.06
N GLN A 403 21.68 10.62 7.56
CA GLN A 403 22.68 9.95 8.38
C GLN A 403 23.64 10.94 9.04
N ALA A 404 24.14 11.94 8.31
CA ALA A 404 25.05 12.97 8.82
C ALA A 404 24.38 13.81 9.93
N VAL A 405 23.11 14.16 9.75
CA VAL A 405 22.31 14.84 10.77
C VAL A 405 22.12 13.94 12.00
N THR A 406 21.85 12.65 11.81
CA THR A 406 21.77 11.70 12.93
C THR A 406 23.09 11.60 13.69
N MET A 407 24.23 11.48 12.99
CA MET A 407 25.56 11.51 13.62
C MET A 407 25.80 12.80 14.41
N CYS A 408 25.39 13.96 13.87
CA CYS A 408 25.49 15.24 14.55
C CYS A 408 24.66 15.27 15.84
N VAL A 409 23.40 14.83 15.78
CA VAL A 409 22.48 14.76 16.93
C VAL A 409 22.94 13.75 17.98
N ASP A 410 23.61 12.69 17.55
CA ASP A 410 24.23 11.72 18.45
C ASP A 410 25.55 12.21 19.06
N GLY A 411 25.95 13.46 18.79
CA GLY A 411 27.12 14.11 19.36
C GLY A 411 28.44 13.57 18.81
N GLN A 412 28.43 13.00 17.61
CA GLN A 412 29.65 12.50 16.98
C GLN A 412 30.57 13.66 16.57
N PRO A 413 31.91 13.45 16.57
CA PRO A 413 32.87 14.45 16.13
C PRO A 413 32.61 14.97 14.71
N LEU A 414 32.83 16.27 14.48
CA LEU A 414 32.61 16.89 13.17
C LEU A 414 33.52 16.31 12.07
N ASP A 415 34.73 15.87 12.43
CA ASP A 415 35.65 15.21 11.51
C ASP A 415 35.08 13.87 10.98
N MET A 416 34.28 13.15 11.78
CA MET A 416 33.61 11.94 11.32
C MET A 416 32.46 12.25 10.36
N ILE A 417 31.75 13.35 10.59
CA ILE A 417 30.69 13.82 9.67
C ILE A 417 31.32 14.27 8.35
N GLN A 418 32.41 15.03 8.41
CA GLN A 418 33.20 15.43 7.24
C GLN A 418 33.67 14.20 6.46
N GLN A 419 34.26 13.20 7.13
CA GLN A 419 34.69 11.95 6.49
C GLN A 419 33.54 11.18 5.83
N LEU A 420 32.35 11.14 6.43
CA LEU A 420 31.17 10.52 5.80
C LEU A 420 30.80 11.22 4.49
N ILE A 421 30.80 12.56 4.47
CA ILE A 421 30.48 13.37 3.30
C ILE A 421 31.55 13.19 2.21
N GLU A 422 32.83 13.19 2.59
CA GLU A 422 33.97 13.06 1.67
C GLU A 422 34.09 11.67 1.04
N VAL A 423 33.75 10.62 1.79
CA VAL A 423 33.81 9.24 1.28
C VAL A 423 32.64 8.92 0.35
N ALA A 424 31.51 9.60 0.51
CA ALA A 424 30.35 9.41 -0.33
C ALA A 424 30.61 9.83 -1.79
N VAL A 425 29.99 9.10 -2.71
CA VAL A 425 30.17 9.33 -4.15
C VAL A 425 29.28 10.47 -4.64
N GLY A 426 29.87 11.33 -5.48
CA GLY A 426 29.16 12.40 -6.17
C GLY A 426 29.26 13.75 -5.47
N ASP A 427 28.84 14.80 -6.17
CA ASP A 427 28.73 16.13 -5.56
C ASP A 427 27.43 16.21 -4.75
N LEU A 428 27.55 16.02 -3.45
CA LEU A 428 26.42 16.06 -2.54
C LEU A 428 25.98 17.48 -2.22
N SER A 429 26.83 18.50 -2.48
CA SER A 429 26.64 19.88 -2.00
C SER A 429 26.33 19.96 -0.50
N LEU A 430 27.01 19.14 0.31
CA LEU A 430 26.86 19.08 1.75
C LEU A 430 28.17 19.52 2.42
N SER A 431 28.06 20.28 3.51
CA SER A 431 29.17 20.58 4.41
C SER A 431 28.77 20.28 5.87
N PRO A 432 29.71 20.02 6.79
CA PRO A 432 29.37 19.88 8.21
C PRO A 432 28.64 21.11 8.75
N LYS A 433 28.94 22.30 8.23
CA LYS A 433 28.24 23.53 8.58
C LYS A 433 26.74 23.45 8.26
N ASP A 434 26.38 22.96 7.07
CA ASP A 434 24.98 22.78 6.69
C ASP A 434 24.28 21.74 7.57
N ILE A 435 24.98 20.65 7.89
CA ILE A 435 24.47 19.56 8.74
C ILE A 435 24.21 20.07 10.18
N VAL A 436 25.18 20.77 10.78
CA VAL A 436 25.02 21.35 12.12
C VAL A 436 23.92 22.40 12.11
N GLN A 437 23.85 23.28 11.10
CA GLN A 437 22.77 24.25 10.99
C GLN A 437 21.39 23.58 10.91
N CYS A 438 21.27 22.49 10.14
CA CYS A 438 20.06 21.69 10.05
C CYS A 438 19.68 21.10 11.41
N ALA A 439 20.63 20.50 12.13
CA ALA A 439 20.41 19.96 13.47
C ALA A 439 19.98 21.05 14.47
N ILE A 440 20.61 22.22 14.45
CA ILE A 440 20.26 23.37 15.31
C ILE A 440 18.86 23.89 15.00
N LYS A 441 18.50 24.08 13.73
CA LYS A 441 17.14 24.47 13.33
C LYS A 441 16.10 23.46 13.82
N LYS A 442 16.42 22.18 13.72
CA LYS A 442 15.58 21.10 14.24
C LYS A 442 15.40 21.19 15.77
N ILE A 443 16.47 21.45 16.52
CA ILE A 443 16.43 21.63 17.98
C ILE A 443 15.65 22.87 18.38
N ILE A 444 15.86 24.00 17.73
CA ILE A 444 15.12 25.25 17.98
C ILE A 444 13.62 24.99 17.81
N CYS A 445 13.22 24.28 16.77
CA CYS A 445 11.83 23.89 16.55
C CYS A 445 11.28 23.09 17.74
N MET A 446 12.03 22.09 18.23
CA MET A 446 11.65 21.31 19.42
C MET A 446 11.51 22.16 20.68
N LEU A 447 12.47 23.06 20.93
CA LEU A 447 12.47 23.94 22.11
C LEU A 447 11.37 25.00 22.07
N SER A 448 10.97 25.43 20.87
CA SER A 448 9.89 26.41 20.67
C SER A 448 8.50 25.81 20.88
N CYS A 449 8.35 24.49 20.69
CA CYS A 449 7.10 23.75 20.84
C CYS A 449 6.80 23.26 22.28
N VAL A 450 7.62 23.62 23.27
CA VAL A 450 7.56 23.09 24.65
C VAL A 450 6.24 23.43 25.39
N ASP A 451 5.53 24.47 24.96
CA ASP A 451 4.25 24.92 25.55
C ASP A 451 3.00 24.29 24.89
N LEU A 452 3.16 23.44 23.86
CA LEU A 452 2.04 22.72 23.26
C LEU A 452 1.56 21.61 24.21
N GLY A 453 0.24 21.43 24.32
CA GLY A 453 -0.38 20.40 25.15
C GLY A 453 0.19 18.99 24.88
N PRO A 454 0.10 18.07 25.84
CA PRO A 454 0.78 16.76 25.79
C PRO A 454 0.46 15.94 24.54
N GLU A 455 -0.74 16.08 23.96
CA GLU A 455 -1.13 15.41 22.71
C GLU A 455 -0.40 15.97 21.47
N LEU A 456 -0.34 17.29 21.28
CA LEU A 456 0.41 17.90 20.16
C LEU A 456 1.91 17.67 20.32
N ARG A 457 2.43 17.69 21.55
CA ARG A 457 3.82 17.36 21.83
C ARG A 457 4.16 15.92 21.46
N ALA A 458 3.27 14.96 21.73
CA ALA A 458 3.46 13.57 21.34
C ALA A 458 3.46 13.39 19.82
N VAL A 459 2.51 14.01 19.10
CA VAL A 459 2.45 13.97 17.62
C VAL A 459 3.70 14.60 17.01
N PHE A 460 4.13 15.76 17.53
CA PHE A 460 5.34 16.44 17.06
C PHE A 460 6.58 15.59 17.33
N THR A 461 6.72 15.04 18.54
CA THR A 461 7.87 14.19 18.93
C THR A 461 7.93 12.90 18.11
N VAL A 462 6.81 12.21 17.85
CA VAL A 462 6.78 10.98 17.05
C VAL A 462 7.14 11.25 15.59
N THR A 463 6.61 12.32 15.00
CA THR A 463 6.93 12.75 13.61
C THR A 463 8.40 13.18 13.49
N PHE A 464 8.98 13.71 14.56
CA PHE A 464 10.34 14.23 14.56
C PHE A 464 11.40 13.17 14.90
N VAL A 465 11.13 12.25 15.83
CA VAL A 465 12.00 11.10 16.12
C VAL A 465 12.06 10.16 14.92
N SER A 466 10.95 9.98 14.19
CA SER A 466 10.97 9.30 12.89
C SER A 466 11.77 10.05 11.81
N SER A 467 11.95 11.37 11.95
CA SER A 467 12.83 12.18 11.08
C SER A 467 14.34 12.04 11.40
N PHE A 468 14.71 11.34 12.48
CA PHE A 468 16.11 10.99 12.81
C PHE A 468 16.39 9.49 12.70
N ASN A 469 15.34 8.64 12.71
CA ASN A 469 15.44 7.19 12.58
C ASN A 469 14.98 6.72 11.19
N SER A 470 15.94 6.61 10.27
CA SER A 470 15.74 5.91 8.98
C SER A 470 15.97 4.39 9.10
N GLY A 471 15.75 3.81 10.28
CA GLY A 471 15.94 2.39 10.57
C GLY A 471 14.83 1.83 11.47
N ASN A 472 14.47 0.57 11.23
CA ASN A 472 13.36 -0.20 11.84
C ASN A 472 13.49 -0.50 13.35
N ASP A 473 14.13 0.37 14.15
CA ASP A 473 14.41 0.07 15.56
C ASP A 473 13.44 0.77 16.52
N ASP A 474 12.80 -0.05 17.37
CA ASP A 474 11.69 0.26 18.29
C ASP A 474 12.18 0.87 19.63
N SER A 475 13.43 1.34 19.68
CA SER A 475 14.05 1.90 20.89
C SER A 475 13.78 3.40 21.03
N THR A 476 12.53 3.76 21.36
CA THR A 476 12.10 5.15 21.59
C THR A 476 12.61 5.70 22.94
N SER A 477 13.91 5.99 23.05
CA SER A 477 14.40 6.89 24.10
C SER A 477 14.38 8.31 23.52
N VAL A 478 13.38 9.12 23.90
CA VAL A 478 13.32 10.54 23.52
C VAL A 478 14.50 11.24 24.19
N LYS A 479 15.56 11.55 23.43
CA LYS A 479 16.71 12.32 23.93
C LYS A 479 16.25 13.75 24.22
N ASP A 480 16.67 14.30 25.36
CA ASP A 480 16.37 15.67 25.76
C ASP A 480 16.98 16.67 24.76
N PRO A 481 16.20 17.61 24.16
CA PRO A 481 16.72 18.56 23.17
C PRO A 481 17.88 19.42 23.64
N LEU A 482 17.93 19.76 24.94
CA LEU A 482 19.03 20.53 25.51
C LEU A 482 20.29 19.66 25.66
N GLY A 483 20.15 18.39 26.07
CA GLY A 483 21.26 17.43 26.07
C GLY A 483 21.83 17.15 24.68
N ILE A 484 20.98 17.09 23.64
CA ILE A 484 21.44 17.00 22.24
C ILE A 484 22.26 18.24 21.87
N LEU A 485 21.75 19.44 22.18
CA LEU A 485 22.44 20.69 21.89
C LEU A 485 23.81 20.74 22.59
N GLU A 486 23.89 20.33 23.86
CA GLU A 486 25.13 20.26 24.62
C GLU A 486 26.16 19.33 23.96
N GLY A 487 25.72 18.18 23.44
CA GLY A 487 26.56 17.27 22.66
C GLY A 487 27.09 17.91 21.37
N ILE A 488 26.25 18.59 20.60
CA ILE A 488 26.65 19.30 19.37
C ILE A 488 27.65 20.42 19.68
N VAL A 489 27.35 21.24 20.70
CA VAL A 489 28.21 22.34 21.14
C VAL A 489 29.58 21.82 21.58
N SER A 490 29.61 20.70 22.31
CA SER A 490 30.86 20.04 22.72
C SER A 490 31.67 19.53 21.53
N ALA A 491 31.01 18.95 20.52
CA ALA A 491 31.67 18.49 19.30
C ALA A 491 32.26 19.64 18.47
N VAL A 492 31.53 20.76 18.36
CA VAL A 492 32.03 21.99 17.70
C VAL A 492 33.21 22.57 18.48
N HIS A 493 33.12 22.63 19.81
CA HIS A 493 34.22 23.09 20.66
C HIS A 493 35.49 22.27 20.46
N ALA A 494 35.37 20.93 20.50
CA ALA A 494 36.50 20.04 20.27
C ALA A 494 37.11 20.20 18.87
N SER A 495 36.29 20.48 17.85
CA SER A 495 36.77 20.75 16.48
C SER A 495 37.58 22.05 16.42
N VAL A 496 37.07 23.13 17.04
CA VAL A 496 37.78 24.42 17.15
C VAL A 496 39.09 24.29 17.92
N GLU A 497 39.13 23.54 19.02
CA GLU A 497 40.37 23.28 19.80
C GLU A 497 41.44 22.54 18.99
N LYS A 498 41.02 21.66 18.08
CA LYS A 498 41.93 20.97 17.14
C LYS A 498 42.39 21.85 15.98
N GLY A 499 41.84 23.06 15.85
CA GLY A 499 42.11 23.97 14.72
C GLY A 499 41.38 23.58 13.43
N GLU A 500 40.32 22.77 13.54
CA GLU A 500 39.46 22.40 12.42
C GLU A 500 38.45 23.55 12.18
N GLU A 501 38.58 24.29 11.09
CA GLU A 501 37.68 25.41 10.74
C GLU A 501 36.38 24.94 10.06
N LEU A 502 35.76 23.86 10.57
CA LEU A 502 34.54 23.28 9.98
C LEU A 502 33.28 24.08 10.36
N VAL A 503 33.15 24.43 11.64
CA VAL A 503 32.06 25.23 12.21
C VAL A 503 32.63 26.10 13.32
N SER A 504 32.35 27.40 13.28
CA SER A 504 32.84 28.34 14.30
C SER A 504 31.85 28.51 15.45
N SER A 505 32.33 29.03 16.58
CA SER A 505 31.46 29.47 17.68
C SER A 505 30.51 30.59 17.24
N ASP A 506 30.95 31.46 16.34
CA ASP A 506 30.15 32.57 15.82
C ASP A 506 28.97 32.06 14.97
N ASP A 507 29.15 30.98 14.22
CA ASP A 507 28.07 30.34 13.44
C ASP A 507 26.96 29.81 14.35
N LEU A 508 27.34 29.10 15.44
CA LEU A 508 26.37 28.60 16.42
C LEU A 508 25.59 29.75 17.09
N LEU A 509 26.31 30.81 17.47
CA LEU A 509 25.70 32.01 18.06
C LEU A 509 24.74 32.66 17.07
N GLU A 510 25.11 32.80 15.80
CA GLU A 510 24.27 33.37 14.76
C GLU A 510 22.95 32.59 14.61
N TRP A 511 23.01 31.25 14.60
CA TRP A 511 21.82 30.42 14.41
C TRP A 511 20.90 30.36 15.64
N LEU A 512 21.46 30.42 16.84
CA LEU A 512 20.71 30.35 18.10
C LEU A 512 20.19 31.72 18.56
N ARG A 513 20.82 32.83 18.15
CA ARG A 513 20.45 34.19 18.55
C ARG A 513 18.99 34.55 18.26
N PRO A 514 18.38 34.22 17.10
CA PRO A 514 16.96 34.47 16.85
C PRO A 514 16.03 33.80 17.87
N PHE A 515 16.33 32.55 18.26
CA PHE A 515 15.57 31.83 19.27
C PHE A 515 15.76 32.44 20.67
N CYS A 516 17.00 32.78 21.04
CA CYS A 516 17.29 33.40 22.33
C CYS A 516 16.65 34.80 22.44
N GLY A 517 16.62 35.57 21.36
CA GLY A 517 16.04 36.92 21.31
C GLY A 517 14.51 37.00 21.18
N ASP A 518 13.82 35.87 21.00
CA ASP A 518 12.37 35.86 20.81
C ASP A 518 11.62 35.97 22.15
N ASP A 519 11.07 37.16 22.42
CA ASP A 519 10.28 37.46 23.62
C ASP A 519 8.97 36.67 23.74
N SER A 520 8.50 36.06 22.64
CA SER A 520 7.27 35.24 22.63
C SER A 520 7.49 33.83 23.18
N LEU A 521 8.74 33.36 23.27
CA LEU A 521 9.08 31.99 23.68
C LEU A 521 9.36 31.86 25.19
N PRO A 522 9.30 30.65 25.78
CA PRO A 522 9.61 30.43 27.19
C PRO A 522 11.03 30.88 27.58
N VAL A 523 11.18 31.51 28.74
CA VAL A 523 12.48 32.04 29.22
C VAL A 523 13.44 30.92 29.64
N LYS A 524 12.93 29.81 30.22
CA LYS A 524 13.76 28.73 30.77
C LYS A 524 14.65 28.02 29.72
N PRO A 525 14.12 27.56 28.56
CA PRO A 525 14.95 26.98 27.50
C PRO A 525 15.99 27.98 26.95
N ARG A 526 15.60 29.25 26.77
CA ARG A 526 16.50 30.31 26.26
C ARG A 526 17.72 30.54 27.16
N ILE A 527 17.52 30.55 28.49
CA ILE A 527 18.63 30.64 29.44
C ILE A 527 19.53 29.40 29.35
N LYS A 528 18.94 28.20 29.24
CA LYS A 528 19.71 26.96 29.18
C LYS A 528 20.58 26.86 27.94
N VAL A 529 20.06 27.27 26.77
CA VAL A 529 20.84 27.38 25.53
C VAL A 529 22.06 28.29 25.70
N LEU A 530 21.85 29.50 26.25
CA LEU A 530 22.95 30.44 26.47
C LEU A 530 23.95 29.96 27.52
N GLN A 531 23.50 29.22 28.54
CA GLN A 531 24.38 28.58 29.52
C GLN A 531 25.29 27.51 28.89
N ILE A 532 24.74 26.67 28.02
CA ILE A 532 25.50 25.65 27.29
C ILE A 532 26.59 26.32 26.44
N LEU A 533 26.24 27.41 25.75
CA LEU A 533 27.20 28.17 24.93
C LEU A 533 28.28 28.87 25.77
N GLU A 534 27.92 29.46 26.92
CA GLU A 534 28.86 30.13 27.85
C GLU A 534 29.89 29.17 28.43
N GLN A 535 29.50 27.90 28.65
CA GLN A 535 30.39 26.88 29.19
C GLN A 535 31.40 26.35 28.17
N ALA A 536 31.04 26.38 26.89
CA ALA A 536 31.88 25.89 25.81
C ALA A 536 32.69 26.99 25.12
N PHE A 537 32.19 28.23 25.04
CA PHE A 537 32.83 29.28 24.25
C PHE A 537 32.88 30.62 25.00
N HIS A 538 33.83 31.47 24.60
CA HIS A 538 33.81 32.88 24.99
C HIS A 538 32.71 33.62 24.22
N LEU A 539 31.62 33.95 24.92
CA LEU A 539 30.50 34.72 24.36
C LEU A 539 30.94 36.13 23.96
N SER A 540 30.43 36.63 22.85
CA SER A 540 30.60 38.05 22.47
C SER A 540 30.03 38.98 23.55
N ASP A 541 30.47 40.24 23.60
CA ASP A 541 29.92 41.23 24.54
C ASP A 541 28.39 41.39 24.41
N LYS A 542 27.86 41.26 23.20
CA LYS A 542 26.41 41.34 22.93
C LYS A 542 25.67 40.13 23.49
N ASP A 543 26.19 38.92 23.29
CA ASP A 543 25.56 37.68 23.75
C ASP A 543 25.72 37.49 25.27
N SER A 544 26.84 37.98 25.84
CA SER A 544 27.07 38.07 27.28
C SER A 544 26.06 39.02 27.96
N LYS A 545 25.83 40.21 27.39
CA LYS A 545 24.80 41.15 27.87
C LYS A 545 23.40 40.54 27.79
N LEU A 546 23.09 39.84 26.69
CA LEU A 546 21.82 39.17 26.49
C LEU A 546 21.57 38.07 27.53
N LEU A 547 22.60 37.25 27.83
CA LEU A 547 22.54 36.22 28.86
C LEU A 547 22.34 36.81 30.27
N VAL A 548 23.07 37.87 30.61
CA VAL A 548 22.89 38.58 31.90
C VAL A 548 21.50 39.18 32.00
N TYR A 549 20.99 39.80 30.93
CA TYR A 549 19.63 40.33 30.89
C TYR A 549 18.59 39.24 31.13
N PHE A 550 18.66 38.09 30.45
CA PHE A 550 17.69 37.00 30.66
C PHE A 550 17.80 36.36 32.05
N ARG A 551 19.00 36.21 32.60
CA ARG A 551 19.20 35.76 33.99
C ARG A 551 18.51 36.71 34.96
N THR A 552 18.73 38.02 34.81
CA THR A 552 18.06 39.05 35.63
C THR A 552 16.55 39.04 35.43
N GLN A 553 16.06 38.91 34.20
CA GLN A 553 14.63 38.85 33.88
C GLN A 553 13.95 37.63 34.51
N ALA A 554 14.57 36.46 34.47
CA ALA A 554 14.05 35.25 35.09
C ALA A 554 14.00 35.33 36.62
N VAL A 555 15.03 35.90 37.25
CA VAL A 555 15.05 36.16 38.70
C VAL A 555 13.96 37.17 39.08
N LEU A 556 13.85 38.28 38.34
CA LEU A 556 12.84 39.30 38.59
C LEU A 556 11.42 38.77 38.43
N ARG A 557 11.12 37.97 37.39
CA ARG A 557 9.80 37.36 37.22
C ARG A 557 9.49 36.29 38.29
N ALA A 558 10.50 35.59 38.79
CA ALA A 558 10.32 34.59 39.85
C ALA A 558 10.08 35.23 41.23
N CYS A 559 10.76 36.34 41.53
CA CYS A 559 10.67 37.03 42.82
C CYS A 559 9.58 38.12 42.84
N TRP A 560 9.26 38.74 41.70
CA TRP A 560 8.28 39.82 41.57
C TRP A 560 7.48 39.71 40.25
N PRO A 561 6.41 38.88 40.22
CA PRO A 561 5.63 38.61 39.01
C PRO A 561 4.97 39.83 38.38
N GLU A 562 4.69 40.86 39.19
CA GLU A 562 3.98 42.08 38.75
C GLU A 562 4.91 43.17 38.17
N THR A 563 6.23 42.99 38.23
CA THR A 563 7.20 43.99 37.79
C THR A 563 7.53 43.80 36.31
N LYS A 564 7.15 44.78 35.47
CA LYS A 564 7.54 44.78 34.04
C LYS A 564 9.03 45.09 33.91
N VAL A 565 9.79 44.12 33.39
CA VAL A 565 11.18 44.31 32.95
C VAL A 565 11.17 45.04 31.60
N LEU A 566 11.89 46.17 31.52
CA LEU A 566 12.04 46.99 30.29
C LEU A 566 12.69 46.16 29.18
N LYS A 567 12.32 46.41 27.91
CA LYS A 567 12.87 45.68 26.76
C LYS A 567 14.33 46.08 26.54
N LEU A 568 15.15 45.19 25.99
CA LEU A 568 16.58 45.49 25.68
C LEU A 568 16.73 46.73 24.79
N THR A 569 15.76 46.97 23.90
CA THR A 569 15.68 48.16 23.03
C THR A 569 15.53 49.47 23.82
N ASP A 570 15.03 49.42 25.05
CA ASP A 570 14.83 50.60 25.90
C ASP A 570 16.10 50.96 26.71
N ILE A 571 17.15 50.13 26.63
CA ILE A 571 18.41 50.29 27.36
C ILE A 571 19.47 51.00 26.49
N ASP A 572 19.47 50.75 25.17
CA ASP A 572 20.40 51.43 24.25
C ASP A 572 20.13 52.94 24.13
N ASP A 573 18.92 53.41 24.45
CA ASP A 573 18.55 54.83 24.47
C ASP A 573 18.85 55.55 25.81
N ARG A 574 19.49 54.86 26.78
CA ARG A 574 19.75 55.41 28.13
C ARG A 574 21.16 55.14 28.68
N LEU A 575 22.17 55.05 27.83
CA LEU A 575 23.58 55.17 28.22
C LEU A 575 24.25 56.37 27.57
#